data_AF-A0A345RIY0-F1
#
_entry.id   AF-A0A345RIY0-F1
#
_cell.length_a   1.000
_cell.length_b   1.000
_cell.length_c   1.000
_cell.angle_alpha   90.00
_cell.angle_beta   90.00
_cell.angle_gamma   90.00
#
_symmetry.space_group_name_H-M   'P 1'
#
loop_
_entity.id
_entity.type
_entity.pdbx_description
1 polymer ?
#
loop_
_entity_poly.entity_id
_entity_poly.type
_entity_poly.pdbx_seq_one_letter_code
_entity_poly.pdbx_strand_id
1 'polypeptide(L)' 'MTDTPNYPNQNALSLTATAGTTESEDLTNAETLALAQFIRRVGWFEFSAHAGSDEEAHLVKQAVDKLQTILSRSGYDPH' A
#
# COMPACT_ATOMS: atom_id res chain seq x y z
N MET A 1 4.25 -26.92 26.54
CA MET A 1 5.24 -25.97 25.97
C MET A 1 4.71 -25.58 24.61
N THR A 2 3.81 -24.60 24.56
CA THR A 2 3.27 -24.09 23.31
C THR A 2 4.13 -22.90 22.91
N ASP A 3 5.07 -23.15 22.02
CA ASP A 3 5.73 -22.09 21.27
C ASP A 3 4.66 -21.51 20.34
N THR A 4 3.96 -20.48 20.80
CA THR A 4 3.13 -19.67 19.91
C THR A 4 4.12 -18.88 19.05
N PRO A 5 4.18 -19.09 17.73
CA PRO A 5 5.09 -18.33 16.90
C PRO A 5 4.73 -16.85 17.09
N ASN A 6 5.70 -16.07 17.55
CA ASN A 6 5.57 -14.62 17.63
C ASN A 6 5.61 -14.11 16.18
N TYR A 7 4.46 -14.06 15.52
CA TYR A 7 4.33 -13.44 14.21
C TYR A 7 4.53 -11.93 14.41
N PRO A 8 5.64 -11.34 13.93
CA PRO A 8 5.89 -9.93 14.14
C PRO A 8 4.92 -9.13 13.29
N ASN A 9 3.76 -8.76 13.84
CA ASN A 9 2.80 -7.79 13.32
C ASN A 9 2.84 -7.66 11.78
N GLN A 10 2.36 -8.68 11.07
CA GLN A 10 2.47 -8.77 9.62
C GLN A 10 1.24 -8.11 8.99
N ASN A 11 1.44 -7.03 8.23
CA ASN A 11 0.37 -6.40 7.45
C ASN A 11 0.36 -7.07 6.07
N ALA A 12 -0.72 -7.76 5.70
CA ALA A 12 -0.80 -8.42 4.40
C ALA A 12 -1.22 -7.44 3.30
N LEU A 13 -0.48 -7.41 2.19
CA LEU A 13 -0.89 -6.78 0.94
C LEU A 13 -1.41 -7.86 -0.01
N SER A 14 -2.70 -7.85 -0.32
CA SER A 14 -3.32 -8.81 -1.23
C SER A 14 -3.69 -8.18 -2.57
N LEU A 15 -3.39 -8.87 -3.66
CA LEU A 15 -3.78 -8.48 -5.02
C LEU A 15 -4.49 -9.65 -5.69
N THR A 16 -5.67 -9.39 -6.24
CA THR A 16 -6.40 -10.38 -7.03
C THR A 16 -6.18 -10.09 -8.51
N ALA A 17 -5.52 -11.01 -9.20
CA ALA A 17 -5.33 -10.95 -10.64
C ALA A 17 -6.67 -11.12 -11.37
N THR A 18 -6.75 -10.65 -12.61
CA THR A 18 -7.95 -10.79 -13.46
C THR A 18 -8.36 -12.25 -13.69
N ALA A 19 -7.41 -13.19 -13.59
CA ALA A 19 -7.66 -14.63 -13.66
C ALA A 19 -8.33 -15.21 -12.38
N GLY A 20 -8.56 -14.40 -11.35
CA GLY A 20 -9.18 -14.80 -10.09
C GLY A 20 -8.21 -15.28 -9.01
N THR A 21 -6.93 -15.46 -9.34
CA THR A 21 -5.88 -15.81 -8.37
C THR A 21 -5.62 -14.63 -7.44
N THR A 22 -5.66 -14.87 -6.13
CA THR A 22 -5.26 -13.88 -5.12
C THR A 22 -3.89 -14.25 -4.58
N GLU A 23 -2.95 -13.33 -4.71
CA GLU A 23 -1.61 -13.40 -4.13
C GLU A 23 -1.53 -12.43 -2.96
N SER A 24 -0.76 -12.78 -1.93
CA SER A 24 -0.55 -11.90 -0.78
C SER A 24 0.85 -12.01 -0.21
N GLU A 25 1.42 -10.88 0.18
CA GLU A 25 2.70 -10.80 0.85
C GLU A 25 2.59 -10.10 2.20
N ASP A 26 3.39 -10.55 3.15
CA ASP A 26 3.46 -9.99 4.50
C ASP A 26 4.48 -8.86 4.55
N LEU A 27 4.02 -7.67 4.94
CA LEU A 27 4.88 -6.54 5.26
C LEU A 27 5.12 -6.50 6.76
N THR A 28 6.37 -6.33 7.15
CA THR A 28 6.70 -5.94 8.52
C THR A 28 6.13 -4.56 8.84
N ASN A 29 6.00 -4.24 10.13
CA ASN A 29 5.65 -2.88 10.56
C ASN A 29 6.60 -1.82 9.99
N ALA A 30 7.90 -2.12 9.91
CA ALA A 30 8.89 -1.16 9.43
C ALA A 30 8.70 -0.86 7.94
N GLU A 31 8.44 -1.88 7.13
CA GLU A 31 8.11 -1.72 5.70
C GLU A 31 6.79 -0.97 5.51
N THR A 32 5.78 -1.30 6.32
CA THR A 32 4.47 -0.62 6.26
C THR A 32 4.58 0.86 6.63
N LEU A 33 5.36 1.17 7.67
CA LEU A 33 5.65 2.55 8.07
C LEU A 33 6.44 3.30 7.00
N ALA A 34 7.47 2.66 6.43
CA ALA A 34 8.26 3.24 5.35
C ALA A 34 7.38 3.54 4.12
N LEU A 35 6.45 2.64 3.78
CA LEU A 35 5.48 2.82 2.71
C LEU A 35 4.55 4.00 2.97
N ALA A 36 3.97 4.11 4.17
CA ALA A 36 3.12 5.25 4.55
C ALA A 36 3.87 6.58 4.45
N GLN A 37 5.10 6.60 4.95
CA GLN A 37 5.98 7.77 4.89
C GLN A 37 6.37 8.12 3.45
N PHE A 38 6.58 7.15 2.59
CA PHE A 38 6.83 7.41 1.18
C PHE A 38 5.60 8.02 0.51
N ILE A 39 4.44 7.37 0.65
CA ILE A 39 3.20 7.75 -0.02
C ILE A 39 2.76 9.18 0.31
N ARG A 40 2.89 9.64 1.57
CA ARG A 40 2.54 11.02 1.92
C ARG A 40 3.37 12.09 1.20
N ARG A 41 4.55 11.72 0.68
CA ARG A 41 5.45 12.63 -0.04
C ARG A 41 5.20 12.65 -1.54
N VAL A 42 4.49 11.64 -2.07
CA VAL A 42 4.20 11.53 -3.51
C VAL A 42 2.92 12.30 -3.83
N GLY A 43 2.96 13.12 -4.87
CA GLY A 43 1.85 13.96 -5.28
C GLY A 43 1.53 13.85 -6.76
N TRP A 44 0.70 14.79 -7.22
CA TRP A 44 0.24 14.84 -8.61
C TRP A 44 1.39 14.91 -9.62
N PHE A 45 2.48 15.61 -9.28
CA PHE A 45 3.64 15.74 -10.16
C PHE A 45 4.24 14.37 -10.49
N GLU A 46 4.49 13.53 -9.48
CA GLU A 46 5.06 12.21 -9.66
C GLU A 46 4.13 11.29 -10.45
N PHE A 47 2.81 11.36 -10.22
CA PHE A 47 1.84 10.55 -10.95
C PHE A 47 1.80 10.92 -12.44
N SER A 48 1.65 12.20 -12.75
CA SER A 48 1.57 12.71 -14.13
C SER A 48 2.88 12.58 -14.90
N ALA A 49 4.03 12.65 -14.23
CA ALA A 49 5.34 12.49 -14.86
C ALA A 49 5.65 11.05 -15.30
N HIS A 50 5.04 10.04 -14.66
CA HIS A 50 5.33 8.62 -14.94
C HIS A 50 4.18 7.90 -15.66
N ALA A 51 2.97 8.46 -15.65
CA ALA A 51 1.85 7.93 -16.42
C ALA A 51 2.02 8.23 -17.92
N GLY A 52 1.58 7.31 -18.78
CA GLY A 52 1.53 7.53 -20.23
C GLY A 52 0.37 8.43 -20.68
N SER A 53 -0.56 8.75 -19.78
CA SER A 53 -1.70 9.65 -20.04
C SER A 53 -2.25 10.25 -18.74
N ASP A 54 -3.01 11.35 -18.87
CA ASP A 54 -3.72 11.97 -17.75
C ASP A 54 -4.72 11.02 -17.08
N GLU A 55 -5.41 10.20 -17.88
CA GLU A 55 -6.34 9.18 -17.37
C GLU A 55 -5.60 8.18 -16.47
N GLU A 56 -4.45 7.68 -16.91
CA GLU A 56 -3.62 6.80 -16.11
C GLU A 56 -3.10 7.50 -14.85
N ALA A 57 -2.70 8.77 -14.92
CA ALA A 57 -2.28 9.55 -13.75
C ALA A 57 -3.41 9.67 -12.70
N HIS A 58 -4.66 9.86 -13.15
CA HIS A 58 -5.82 9.86 -12.28
C HIS A 58 -6.08 8.49 -11.65
N LEU A 59 -5.91 7.39 -12.39
CA LEU A 59 -6.02 6.03 -11.84
C LEU A 59 -4.95 5.76 -10.78
N VAL A 60 -3.71 6.18 -11.01
CA VAL A 60 -2.62 6.08 -10.01
C VAL A 60 -2.98 6.85 -8.75
N LYS A 61 -3.45 8.10 -8.90
CA LYS A 61 -3.90 8.90 -7.74
C LYS A 61 -5.00 8.17 -6.94
N GLN A 62 -6.01 7.63 -7.62
CA GLN A 62 -7.10 6.90 -6.96
C GLN A 62 -6.59 5.65 -6.22
N ALA A 63 -5.62 4.92 -6.78
CA ALA A 63 -5.02 3.77 -6.12
C ALA A 63 -4.26 4.19 -4.85
N VAL A 64 -3.50 5.28 -4.93
CA VAL A 64 -2.78 5.85 -3.78
C VAL A 64 -3.75 6.34 -2.70
N ASP A 65 -4.84 7.03 -3.06
CA ASP A 65 -5.85 7.49 -2.09
C ASP A 65 -6.47 6.30 -1.30
N LYS A 66 -6.73 5.17 -1.99
CA LYS A 66 -7.23 3.94 -1.36
C LYS A 66 -6.21 3.34 -0.40
N LEU A 67 -4.93 3.33 -0.79
CA LEU A 67 -3.85 2.83 0.05
C LEU A 67 -3.65 3.70 1.29
N GLN A 68 -3.66 5.03 1.15
CA GLN A 68 -3.65 5.98 2.27
C GLN A 68 -4.82 5.73 3.22
N THR A 69 -6.03 5.50 2.69
CA THR A 69 -7.21 5.22 3.51
C THR A 69 -7.04 3.98 4.39
N ILE A 70 -6.50 2.89 3.84
CA ILE A 70 -6.26 1.65 4.60
C ILE A 70 -5.15 1.86 5.62
N LEU A 71 -4.04 2.50 5.25
CA LEU A 71 -2.93 2.80 6.15
C LEU A 71 -3.38 3.66 7.35
N SER A 72 -4.18 4.70 7.10
CA SER A 72 -4.77 5.55 8.15
C SER A 72 -5.66 4.75 9.10
N ARG A 73 -6.51 3.86 8.57
CA ARG A 73 -7.38 2.99 9.39
C ARG A 73 -6.59 1.98 10.23
N SER A 74 -5.42 1.58 9.74
CA SER A 74 -4.49 0.69 10.45
C SER A 74 -3.58 1.43 11.45
N GLY A 75 -3.75 2.75 11.62
CA GLY A 75 -3.01 3.54 12.62
C GLY A 75 -1.69 4.13 12.13
N TYR A 76 -1.40 4.09 10.83
CA TYR A 76 -0.28 4.81 10.23
C TYR A 76 -0.70 6.23 9.85
N ASP A 77 0.27 7.12 9.61
CA ASP A 77 0.05 8.50 9.16
C ASP A 77 0.56 8.70 7.72
N PRO A 78 -0.31 8.48 6.70
CA PRO A 78 0.04 8.54 5.29
C PRO A 78 -0.43 9.84 4.59
N HIS A 79 -0.85 10.87 5.34
CA HIS A 79 -1.37 12.15 4.83
C HIS A 79 -0.39 13.31 5.03
#